data_AF-A0A6C0BUS1-F1
#
_entry.id   AF-A0A6C0BUS1-F1
#
_cell.length_a   1.000
_cell.length_b   1.000
_cell.length_c   1.000
_cell.angle_alpha   90.00
_cell.angle_beta   90.00
_cell.angle_gamma   90.00
#
_symmetry.space_group_name_H-M   'P 1'
#
loop_
_entity.id
_entity.type
_entity.pdbx_description
1 polymer ?
#
loop_
_entity_poly.entity_id
_entity_poly.type
_entity_poly.pdbx_seq_one_letter_code
_entity_poly.pdbx_strand_id
1 'polypeptide(L)'
;MNMVYQFNDRDVDDQILWDPDIEELLSEIEDSNQEFFDNEWDKFIKTPNEIIESEKTDLGIVQLYIPSSYDDQTDPYIINSYTYISSIVPYGFINIYDYYVNNQLQHYKKHLHELSDIIHDNTHPNIRNYKKIILNYNPTVEIIKRVYYKGYTLAIIKTCWLRIFQKKFRNRQKKKRNFIRNINNIHYRELHGKWPNEYYMI
;
A
#
# COMPACT_ATOMS: atom_id res chain seq x y z
N MET A 1 -14.22 8.71 33.63
CA MET A 1 -12.85 9.27 33.75
C MET A 1 -12.00 8.56 32.69
N ASN A 2 -11.91 9.17 31.49
CA ASN A 2 -11.27 8.56 30.33
C ASN A 2 -9.77 8.85 30.37
N MET A 3 -8.94 7.80 30.40
CA MET A 3 -7.51 7.91 30.16
C MET A 3 -7.27 8.16 28.67
N VAL A 4 -6.96 9.41 28.36
CA VAL A 4 -6.35 9.82 27.09
C VAL A 4 -4.94 9.25 27.08
N TYR A 5 -4.65 8.33 26.17
CA TYR A 5 -3.26 7.97 25.87
C TYR A 5 -2.63 9.17 25.16
N GLN A 6 -1.87 9.96 25.91
CA GLN A 6 -0.90 10.89 25.35
C GLN A 6 0.18 10.05 24.66
N PHE A 7 0.24 10.13 23.34
CA PHE A 7 1.44 9.74 22.62
C PHE A 7 2.53 10.71 23.05
N ASN A 8 3.55 10.21 23.72
CA ASN A 8 4.76 10.98 23.99
C ASN A 8 5.37 11.34 22.63
N ASP A 9 5.35 12.63 22.31
CA ASP A 9 6.34 13.28 21.45
C ASP A 9 7.70 13.02 22.09
N ARG A 10 8.35 11.92 21.72
CA ARG A 10 9.79 11.84 21.85
C ARG A 10 10.30 12.56 20.62
N ASP A 11 10.94 13.69 20.84
CA ASP A 11 12.03 14.16 19.99
C ASP A 11 13.00 12.98 19.85
N VAL A 12 12.78 12.17 18.82
CA VAL A 12 13.77 11.22 18.35
C VAL A 12 14.77 12.12 17.67
N ASP A 13 15.96 12.24 18.25
CA ASP A 13 17.08 12.96 17.66
C ASP A 13 17.13 12.67 16.15
N ASP A 14 16.77 13.66 15.33
CA ASP A 14 16.73 13.63 13.85
C ASP A 14 18.14 13.47 13.23
N GLN A 15 19.13 13.07 14.02
CA GLN A 15 20.41 12.57 13.54
C GLN A 15 20.29 11.06 13.30
N ILE A 16 19.46 10.68 12.33
CA ILE A 16 19.85 9.52 11.50
C ILE A 16 21.19 9.93 10.92
N LEU A 17 22.25 9.29 11.43
CA LEU A 17 23.64 9.49 11.03
C LEU A 17 23.67 9.54 9.50
N TRP A 18 23.92 10.72 8.93
CA TRP A 18 24.16 10.89 7.49
C TRP A 18 25.40 10.06 7.17
N ASP A 19 25.18 8.83 6.74
CA ASP A 19 26.24 7.91 6.34
C ASP A 19 26.29 7.92 4.81
N PRO A 20 27.29 8.60 4.21
CA PRO A 20 27.40 8.70 2.77
C PRO A 20 27.52 7.33 2.08
N ASP A 21 28.07 6.33 2.78
CA ASP A 21 28.17 4.97 2.27
C ASP A 21 26.77 4.31 2.14
N ILE A 22 25.82 4.71 2.99
CA ILE A 22 24.41 4.24 2.92
C ILE A 22 23.67 4.93 1.77
N GLU A 23 23.90 6.21 1.51
CA GLU A 23 23.30 6.90 0.36
C GLU A 23 23.83 6.35 -0.97
N GLU A 24 25.13 6.07 -1.07
CA GLU A 24 25.73 5.45 -2.25
C GLU A 24 25.14 4.05 -2.48
N LEU A 25 25.07 3.21 -1.45
CA LEU A 25 24.45 1.88 -1.54
C LEU A 25 22.96 1.95 -1.92
N LEU A 26 22.22 2.92 -1.37
CA LEU A 26 20.82 3.15 -1.74
C LEU A 26 20.69 3.54 -3.21
N SER A 27 21.55 4.44 -3.70
CA SER A 27 21.59 4.86 -5.10
C SER A 27 21.90 3.68 -6.01
N GLU A 28 22.89 2.84 -5.70
CA GLU A 28 23.20 1.65 -6.50
C GLU A 28 22.03 0.65 -6.58
N ILE A 29 21.34 0.44 -5.46
CA ILE A 29 20.15 -0.42 -5.41
C ILE A 29 18.98 0.20 -6.18
N GLU A 30 18.81 1.52 -6.12
CA GLU A 30 17.83 2.26 -6.92
C GLU A 30 18.13 2.10 -8.42
N ASP A 31 19.38 2.30 -8.82
CA ASP A 31 19.83 2.20 -10.21
C ASP A 31 19.64 0.79 -10.77
N SER A 32 20.03 -0.25 -10.01
CA SER A 32 19.85 -1.64 -10.45
C SER A 32 18.38 -2.05 -10.56
N ASN A 33 17.53 -1.58 -9.63
CA ASN A 33 16.09 -1.81 -9.74
C ASN A 33 15.50 -1.05 -10.92
N GLN A 34 15.93 0.19 -11.16
CA GLN A 34 15.47 1.00 -12.27
C GLN A 34 15.86 0.37 -13.61
N GLU A 35 17.10 -0.11 -13.76
CA GLU A 35 17.58 -0.81 -14.94
C GLU A 35 16.71 -2.04 -15.29
N PHE A 36 16.28 -2.80 -14.28
CA PHE A 36 15.37 -3.92 -14.50
C PHE A 36 14.03 -3.47 -15.11
N PHE A 37 13.43 -2.40 -14.60
CA PHE A 37 12.16 -1.89 -15.10
C PHE A 37 12.29 -1.16 -16.45
N ASP A 38 13.42 -0.51 -16.70
CA ASP A 38 13.71 0.11 -18.00
C ASP A 38 13.79 -0.95 -19.10
N ASN A 39 14.43 -2.10 -18.81
CA ASN A 39 14.44 -3.24 -19.73
C ASN A 39 13.04 -3.82 -19.98
N GLU A 40 12.15 -3.83 -18.98
CA GLU A 40 10.74 -4.21 -19.18
C GLU A 40 9.98 -3.16 -20.01
N TRP A 41 10.27 -1.88 -19.80
CA TRP A 41 9.67 -0.79 -20.54
C TRP A 41 10.08 -0.82 -22.03
N ASP A 42 11.33 -1.15 -22.33
CA ASP A 42 11.82 -1.35 -23.70
C ASP A 42 11.11 -2.51 -24.42
N LYS A 43 10.74 -3.56 -23.69
CA LYS A 43 9.87 -4.62 -24.23
C LYS A 43 8.47 -4.07 -24.51
N PHE A 44 7.91 -3.28 -23.58
CA PHE A 44 6.60 -2.67 -23.73
C PHE A 44 6.49 -1.74 -24.93
N ILE A 45 7.51 -0.90 -25.19
CA ILE A 45 7.53 0.03 -26.34
C ILE A 45 7.30 -0.72 -27.67
N LYS A 46 7.70 -1.99 -27.76
CA LYS A 46 7.53 -2.81 -28.96
C LYS A 46 6.11 -3.32 -29.16
N THR A 47 5.32 -3.48 -28.10
CA THR A 47 3.94 -3.99 -28.15
C THR A 47 2.99 -3.18 -27.24
N PRO A 48 2.77 -1.88 -27.51
CA PRO A 48 2.08 -0.98 -26.59
C PRO A 48 0.60 -1.30 -26.35
N ASN A 49 -0.01 -2.09 -27.24
CA ASN A 49 -1.42 -2.52 -27.14
C ASN A 49 -1.62 -3.83 -26.37
N GLU A 50 -0.54 -4.48 -25.94
CA GLU A 50 -0.59 -5.69 -25.13
C GLU A 50 -0.50 -5.34 -23.65
N ILE A 51 -1.19 -6.12 -22.82
CA ILE A 51 -1.07 -6.00 -21.36
C ILE A 51 0.15 -6.82 -20.96
N ILE A 52 1.19 -6.14 -20.50
CA ILE A 52 2.43 -6.78 -20.03
C ILE A 52 2.51 -6.61 -18.53
N GLU A 53 2.45 -7.71 -17.80
CA GLU A 53 2.72 -7.70 -16.36
C GLU A 53 4.21 -7.89 -16.09
N SER A 54 4.77 -7.11 -15.17
CA SER A 54 6.15 -7.27 -14.71
C SER A 54 6.38 -8.67 -14.13
N GLU A 55 7.55 -9.24 -14.32
CA GLU A 55 7.88 -10.57 -13.75
C GLU A 55 8.02 -10.50 -12.22
N LYS A 56 8.38 -9.33 -11.70
CA LYS A 56 8.64 -9.09 -10.28
C LYS A 56 7.54 -8.27 -9.61
N THR A 57 7.47 -8.43 -8.30
CA THR A 57 6.72 -7.52 -7.42
C THR A 57 7.65 -6.51 -6.81
N ASP A 58 7.12 -5.33 -6.54
CA ASP A 58 7.83 -4.19 -6.00
C ASP A 58 7.07 -3.60 -4.80
N LEU A 59 7.76 -2.80 -3.99
CA LEU A 59 7.11 -1.92 -3.03
C LEU A 59 6.90 -0.57 -3.72
N GLY A 60 5.70 -0.02 -3.65
CA GLY A 60 5.43 1.25 -4.32
C GLY A 60 4.23 1.98 -3.77
N ILE A 61 4.15 3.24 -4.16
CA ILE A 61 2.98 4.09 -3.93
C ILE A 61 2.13 4.04 -5.19
N VAL A 62 0.82 3.88 -4.98
CA VAL A 62 -0.16 3.79 -6.06
C VAL A 62 -1.33 4.71 -5.78
N GLN A 63 -2.00 5.15 -6.83
CA GLN A 63 -3.25 5.90 -6.72
C GLN A 63 -4.31 5.34 -7.64
N LEU A 64 -5.58 5.68 -7.39
CA LEU A 64 -6.59 5.49 -8.42
C LEU A 64 -6.27 6.39 -9.60
N TYR A 65 -6.53 5.89 -10.81
CA TYR A 65 -6.35 6.68 -12.02
C TYR A 65 -7.12 8.01 -11.94
N ILE A 66 -6.45 9.09 -12.33
CA ILE A 66 -7.03 10.44 -12.43
C ILE A 66 -7.29 10.73 -13.90
N PRO A 67 -8.56 10.66 -14.37
CA PRO A 67 -8.86 10.95 -15.76
C PRO A 67 -8.52 12.41 -16.05
N SER A 68 -7.74 12.62 -17.10
CA SER A 68 -7.47 13.96 -17.61
C SER A 68 -8.60 14.37 -18.57
N SER A 69 -8.88 15.67 -18.66
CA SER A 69 -9.84 16.20 -19.63
C SER A 69 -9.39 16.01 -21.09
N TYR A 70 -8.17 15.53 -21.32
CA TYR A 70 -7.60 15.24 -22.64
C TYR A 70 -7.74 13.76 -23.03
N ASP A 71 -8.21 12.90 -22.12
CA ASP A 71 -8.36 11.46 -22.30
C ASP A 71 -9.79 11.07 -22.75
N ASP A 72 -10.23 11.60 -23.88
CA ASP A 72 -11.61 11.43 -24.39
C ASP A 72 -12.00 9.97 -24.74
N GLN A 73 -11.06 9.02 -24.73
CA GLN A 73 -11.29 7.59 -24.96
C GLN A 73 -10.46 6.70 -24.04
N THR A 74 -10.51 6.96 -22.74
CA THR A 74 -9.77 6.13 -21.79
C THR A 74 -10.34 4.72 -21.71
N ASP A 75 -9.46 3.74 -21.90
CA ASP A 75 -9.79 2.32 -21.85
C ASP A 75 -10.41 1.95 -20.49
N PRO A 76 -11.53 1.20 -20.43
CA PRO A 76 -12.12 0.75 -19.17
C PRO A 76 -11.14 0.00 -18.26
N TYR A 77 -10.13 -0.66 -18.83
CA TYR A 77 -9.06 -1.30 -18.08
C TYR A 77 -8.19 -0.28 -17.34
N ILE A 78 -7.84 0.84 -17.98
CA ILE A 78 -7.01 1.91 -17.40
C ILE A 78 -7.80 2.66 -16.33
N ILE A 79 -9.05 3.04 -16.63
CA ILE A 79 -9.89 3.84 -15.74
C ILE A 79 -10.07 3.16 -14.39
N ASN A 80 -10.29 1.84 -14.38
CA ASN A 80 -10.55 1.10 -13.15
C ASN A 80 -9.28 0.60 -12.46
N SER A 81 -8.10 0.94 -12.97
CA SER A 81 -6.83 0.48 -12.45
C SER A 81 -6.21 1.47 -11.47
N TYR A 82 -5.22 0.98 -10.72
CA TYR A 82 -4.33 1.85 -9.96
C TYR A 82 -3.19 2.29 -10.86
N THR A 83 -2.88 3.58 -10.84
CA THR A 83 -1.69 4.15 -11.46
C THR A 83 -0.51 4.01 -10.51
N TYR A 84 0.61 3.58 -11.04
CA TYR A 84 1.88 3.54 -10.33
C TYR A 84 2.46 4.96 -10.21
N ILE A 85 2.89 5.36 -9.02
CA ILE A 85 3.46 6.69 -8.76
C ILE A 85 4.97 6.61 -8.61
N SER A 86 5.43 5.82 -7.64
CA SER A 86 6.85 5.75 -7.30
C SER A 86 7.22 4.40 -6.68
N SER A 87 8.51 4.08 -6.83
CA SER A 87 9.13 2.89 -6.27
C SER A 87 9.53 3.18 -4.83
N ILE A 88 9.56 2.14 -4.01
CA ILE A 88 10.13 2.19 -2.68
C ILE A 88 11.16 1.08 -2.57
N VAL A 89 12.42 1.47 -2.40
CA VAL A 89 13.49 0.49 -2.24
C VAL A 89 13.31 -0.28 -0.92
N PRO A 90 13.33 -1.62 -0.94
CA PRO A 90 13.16 -2.42 0.26
C PRO A 90 14.17 -2.10 1.37
N TYR A 91 15.41 -1.79 1.01
CA TYR A 91 16.43 -1.40 2.00
C TYR A 91 16.05 -0.08 2.71
N GLY A 92 15.71 0.97 1.94
CA GLY A 92 15.26 2.25 2.49
C GLY A 92 14.00 2.08 3.34
N PHE A 93 13.07 1.22 2.92
CA PHE A 93 11.88 0.87 3.68
C PHE A 93 12.18 0.16 5.01
N ILE A 94 13.15 -0.76 5.05
CA ILE A 94 13.46 -1.53 6.26
C ILE A 94 14.26 -0.70 7.26
N ASN A 95 15.23 0.08 6.77
CA ASN A 95 16.21 0.73 7.63
C ASN A 95 15.87 2.20 7.93
N ILE A 96 15.14 2.88 7.04
CA ILE A 96 14.89 4.33 7.12
C ILE A 96 13.43 4.66 6.78
N TYR A 97 12.50 3.82 7.25
CA TYR A 97 11.07 3.90 6.93
C TYR A 97 10.50 5.31 7.14
N ASP A 98 10.69 5.86 8.34
CA ASP A 98 10.04 7.11 8.74
C ASP A 98 10.53 8.30 7.92
N TYR A 99 11.80 8.35 7.52
CA TYR A 99 12.26 9.45 6.68
C TYR A 99 11.85 9.26 5.22
N TYR A 100 12.22 8.11 4.64
CA TYR A 100 12.09 7.88 3.19
C TYR A 100 10.64 7.81 2.75
N VAL A 101 9.82 7.04 3.48
CA VAL A 101 8.40 6.90 3.15
C VAL A 101 7.69 8.21 3.41
N ASN A 102 7.86 8.85 4.59
CA ASN A 102 7.13 10.08 4.86
C ASN A 102 7.47 11.19 3.85
N ASN A 103 8.73 11.33 3.43
CA ASN A 103 9.08 12.32 2.42
C ASN A 103 8.34 12.08 1.09
N GLN A 104 8.36 10.84 0.58
CA GLN A 104 7.63 10.45 -0.63
C GLN A 104 6.11 10.68 -0.49
N LEU A 105 5.53 10.36 0.68
CA LEU A 105 4.11 10.60 0.94
C LEU A 105 3.78 12.10 1.02
N GLN A 106 4.68 12.94 1.53
CA GLN A 106 4.50 14.40 1.58
C GLN A 106 4.54 15.02 0.18
N HIS A 107 5.51 14.63 -0.64
CA HIS A 107 5.57 15.05 -2.05
C HIS A 107 4.28 14.68 -2.79
N TYR A 108 3.80 13.46 -2.57
CA TYR A 108 2.56 13.02 -3.18
C TYR A 108 1.32 13.78 -2.68
N LYS A 109 1.22 14.09 -1.37
CA LYS A 109 0.13 14.92 -0.83
C LYS A 109 0.10 16.31 -1.45
N LYS A 110 1.27 16.92 -1.66
CA LYS A 110 1.39 18.20 -2.35
C LYS A 110 0.88 18.10 -3.79
N HIS A 111 1.28 17.06 -4.51
CA HIS A 111 0.80 16.80 -5.88
C HIS A 111 -0.73 16.64 -5.94
N LEU A 112 -1.34 15.90 -5.00
CA LEU A 112 -2.80 15.78 -4.92
C LEU A 112 -3.50 17.12 -4.64
N HIS A 113 -2.88 17.98 -3.83
CA HIS A 113 -3.42 19.31 -3.57
C HIS A 113 -3.45 20.16 -4.84
N GLU A 114 -2.39 20.11 -5.64
CA GLU A 114 -2.29 20.79 -6.94
C GLU A 114 -3.33 20.27 -7.95
N LEU A 115 -3.67 18.98 -7.90
CA LEU A 115 -4.69 18.37 -8.74
C LEU A 115 -6.12 18.52 -8.21
N SER A 116 -6.32 19.17 -7.06
CA SER A 116 -7.61 19.16 -6.37
C SER A 116 -8.75 19.72 -7.23
N ASP A 117 -8.53 20.81 -7.96
CA ASP A 117 -9.54 21.42 -8.84
C ASP A 117 -9.94 20.46 -9.98
N ILE A 118 -8.95 19.83 -10.62
CA ILE A 118 -9.17 18.83 -11.68
C ILE A 118 -9.98 17.63 -11.14
N ILE A 119 -9.69 17.19 -9.92
CA ILE A 119 -10.42 16.08 -9.27
C ILE A 119 -11.87 16.51 -8.94
N HIS A 120 -12.08 17.77 -8.57
CA HIS A 120 -13.41 18.29 -8.26
C HIS A 120 -14.30 18.38 -9.50
N ASP A 121 -13.74 18.63 -10.67
CA ASP A 121 -14.50 18.70 -11.92
C ASP A 121 -14.74 17.33 -12.55
N ASN A 122 -13.93 16.32 -12.21
CA ASN A 122 -14.02 15.00 -12.80
C ASN A 122 -15.02 14.05 -12.12
N THR A 123 -15.71 13.24 -12.93
CA THR A 123 -16.56 12.14 -12.45
C THR A 123 -16.04 10.80 -12.96
N HIS A 124 -15.84 9.86 -12.05
CA HIS A 124 -15.40 8.52 -12.43
C HIS A 124 -16.60 7.65 -12.85
N PRO A 125 -16.52 6.90 -13.96
CA PRO A 125 -17.67 6.18 -14.50
C PRO A 125 -18.18 5.07 -13.57
N ASN A 126 -17.28 4.36 -12.88
CA ASN A 126 -17.65 3.19 -12.06
C ASN A 126 -17.57 3.39 -10.54
N ILE A 127 -17.02 4.50 -10.06
CA ILE A 127 -16.73 4.70 -8.63
C ILE A 127 -17.52 5.91 -8.14
N ARG A 128 -18.66 5.65 -7.48
CA ARG A 128 -19.61 6.70 -7.05
C ARG A 128 -18.99 7.72 -6.09
N ASN A 129 -18.13 7.25 -5.20
CA ASN A 129 -17.47 8.07 -4.17
C ASN A 129 -16.03 8.44 -4.53
N TYR A 130 -15.70 8.46 -5.83
CA TYR A 130 -14.35 8.67 -6.35
C TYR A 130 -13.65 9.89 -5.77
N LYS A 131 -14.27 11.07 -5.87
CA LYS A 131 -13.73 12.34 -5.35
C LYS A 131 -13.33 12.22 -3.89
N LYS A 132 -14.22 11.62 -3.08
CA LYS A 132 -13.97 11.41 -1.65
C LYS A 132 -12.80 10.46 -1.42
N ILE A 133 -12.66 9.41 -2.23
CA ILE A 133 -11.56 8.45 -2.09
C ILE A 133 -10.24 9.15 -2.41
N ILE A 134 -10.12 9.86 -3.53
CA ILE A 134 -8.86 10.49 -3.95
C ILE A 134 -8.47 11.65 -3.03
N LEU A 135 -9.39 12.57 -2.73
CA LEU A 135 -9.08 13.75 -1.91
C LEU A 135 -8.73 13.39 -0.47
N ASN A 136 -9.27 12.29 0.06
CA ASN A 136 -8.92 11.78 1.39
C ASN A 136 -7.96 10.59 1.32
N TYR A 137 -7.32 10.37 0.18
CA TYR A 137 -6.41 9.24 0.03
C TYR A 137 -5.18 9.51 0.89
N ASN A 138 -5.00 8.68 1.92
CA ASN A 138 -3.75 8.64 2.65
C ASN A 138 -2.87 7.59 1.97
N PRO A 139 -1.85 7.99 1.20
CA PRO A 139 -0.98 7.06 0.51
C PRO A 139 -0.36 6.09 1.50
N THR A 140 -0.26 4.84 1.10
CA THR A 140 0.42 3.80 1.87
C THR A 140 1.32 2.99 0.94
N VAL A 141 2.43 2.52 1.46
CA VAL A 141 3.29 1.58 0.73
C VAL A 141 2.53 0.28 0.50
N GLU A 142 2.48 -0.16 -0.75
CA GLU A 142 1.86 -1.42 -1.15
C GLU A 142 2.88 -2.32 -1.86
N ILE A 143 2.75 -3.63 -1.66
CA ILE A 143 3.36 -4.62 -2.54
C ILE A 143 2.53 -4.65 -3.82
N ILE A 144 3.15 -4.32 -4.94
CA ILE A 144 2.52 -4.15 -6.22
C ILE A 144 3.15 -5.05 -7.28
N LYS A 145 2.40 -5.34 -8.32
CA LYS A 145 2.92 -5.87 -9.58
C LYS A 145 2.64 -4.83 -10.65
N ARG A 146 3.68 -4.33 -11.33
CA ARG A 146 3.53 -3.33 -12.39
C ARG A 146 2.88 -3.97 -13.63
N VAL A 147 2.07 -3.20 -14.32
CA VAL A 147 1.40 -3.59 -15.56
C VAL A 147 1.55 -2.46 -16.55
N TYR A 148 2.16 -2.74 -17.69
CA TYR A 148 2.36 -1.76 -18.75
C TYR A 148 1.28 -1.94 -19.80
N TYR A 149 0.58 -0.84 -20.14
CA TYR A 149 -0.51 -0.87 -21.11
C TYR A 149 -0.76 0.51 -21.72
N LYS A 150 -0.73 0.62 -23.06
CA LYS A 150 -1.03 1.86 -23.81
C LYS A 150 -0.29 3.12 -23.34
N GLY A 151 0.94 2.98 -22.86
CA GLY A 151 1.77 4.07 -22.36
C GLY A 151 1.55 4.37 -20.87
N TYR A 152 0.68 3.63 -20.21
CA TYR A 152 0.44 3.72 -18.78
C TYR A 152 1.19 2.64 -18.02
N THR A 153 1.75 3.04 -16.87
CA THR A 153 2.24 2.12 -15.85
C THR A 153 1.17 2.00 -14.77
N LEU A 154 0.44 0.89 -14.83
CA LEU A 154 -0.60 0.52 -13.88
C LEU A 154 -0.02 -0.42 -12.82
N ALA A 155 -0.77 -0.63 -11.74
CA ALA A 155 -0.36 -1.45 -10.62
C ALA A 155 -1.47 -2.40 -10.15
N ILE A 156 -1.11 -3.66 -9.95
CA ILE A 156 -1.95 -4.65 -9.26
C ILE A 156 -1.49 -4.73 -7.81
N ILE A 157 -2.34 -4.29 -6.89
CA ILE A 157 -2.08 -4.32 -5.45
C ILE A 157 -2.16 -5.77 -4.94
N LYS A 158 -1.03 -6.35 -4.53
CA LYS A 158 -0.96 -7.72 -3.98
C LYS A 158 -1.25 -7.78 -2.47
N THR A 159 -1.11 -6.66 -1.76
CA THR A 159 -1.38 -6.57 -0.31
C THR A 159 -2.85 -6.69 0.06
N CYS A 160 -3.78 -6.50 -0.87
CA CYS A 160 -5.21 -6.54 -0.58
C CYS A 160 -5.63 -7.89 0.05
N TRP A 161 -5.15 -9.00 -0.51
CA TRP A 161 -5.40 -10.35 -0.01
C TRP A 161 -4.74 -10.60 1.35
N LEU A 162 -3.51 -10.12 1.51
CA LEU A 162 -2.78 -10.22 2.76
C LEU A 162 -3.52 -9.48 3.90
N ARG A 163 -4.02 -8.26 3.63
CA ARG A 163 -4.82 -7.48 4.59
C ARG A 163 -6.11 -8.18 4.99
N ILE A 164 -6.82 -8.77 4.02
CA ILE A 164 -8.05 -9.56 4.28
C ILE A 164 -7.72 -10.78 5.17
N PHE A 165 -6.66 -11.51 4.83
CA PHE A 165 -6.20 -12.66 5.60
C PHE A 165 -5.82 -12.25 7.03
N GLN A 166 -4.95 -11.25 7.19
CA GLN A 166 -4.54 -10.72 8.49
C GLN A 166 -5.73 -10.25 9.32
N LYS A 167 -6.72 -9.58 8.71
CA LYS A 167 -7.96 -9.16 9.39
C LYS A 167 -8.75 -10.36 9.91
N LYS A 168 -8.99 -11.38 9.06
CA LYS A 168 -9.68 -12.61 9.48
C LYS A 168 -8.92 -13.33 10.59
N PHE A 169 -7.60 -13.45 10.47
CA PHE A 169 -6.75 -14.08 11.46
C PHE A 169 -6.80 -13.35 12.81
N ARG A 170 -6.61 -12.02 12.83
CA ARG A 170 -6.72 -11.21 14.05
C ARG A 170 -8.10 -11.35 14.70
N ASN A 171 -9.17 -11.37 13.91
CA ASN A 171 -10.53 -11.57 14.42
C ASN A 171 -10.70 -12.96 15.04
N ARG A 172 -10.18 -14.02 14.40
CA ARG A 172 -10.16 -15.38 14.96
C ARG A 172 -9.39 -15.43 16.28
N GLN A 173 -8.20 -14.84 16.35
CA GLN A 173 -7.42 -14.78 17.58
C GLN A 173 -8.12 -14.00 18.70
N LYS A 174 -8.77 -12.88 18.37
CA LYS A 174 -9.58 -12.11 19.31
C LYS A 174 -10.73 -12.95 19.87
N LYS A 175 -11.44 -13.69 19.01
CA LYS A 175 -12.50 -14.62 19.44
C LYS A 175 -11.96 -15.72 20.36
N LYS A 176 -10.82 -16.34 20.01
CA LYS A 176 -10.17 -17.36 20.86
C LYS A 176 -9.80 -16.80 22.23
N ARG A 177 -9.17 -15.62 22.28
CA ARG A 177 -8.83 -14.95 23.54
C ARG A 177 -10.06 -14.63 24.38
N ASN A 178 -11.12 -14.11 23.77
CA ASN A 178 -12.36 -13.82 24.50
C ASN A 178 -13.01 -15.10 25.03
N PHE A 179 -12.97 -16.18 24.27
CA PHE A 179 -13.43 -17.49 24.70
C PHE A 179 -12.65 -18.01 25.91
N ILE A 180 -11.32 -17.95 25.85
CA ILE A 180 -10.42 -18.37 26.94
C ILE A 180 -10.63 -17.53 28.21
N ARG A 181 -10.98 -16.25 28.07
CA ARG A 181 -11.24 -15.35 29.20
C ARG A 181 -12.59 -15.56 29.88
N ASN A 182 -13.50 -16.35 29.30
CA ASN A 182 -14.79 -16.63 29.90
C ASN A 182 -14.64 -17.60 31.07
N ILE A 183 -15.09 -17.19 32.27
CA ILE A 183 -14.99 -17.95 33.52
C ILE A 183 -15.60 -19.35 33.38
N ASN A 184 -16.74 -19.48 32.70
CA ASN A 184 -17.39 -20.78 32.52
C ASN A 184 -16.53 -21.75 31.70
N ASN A 185 -15.81 -21.24 30.69
CA ASN A 185 -14.93 -22.05 29.86
C ASN A 185 -13.65 -22.45 30.60
N ILE A 186 -13.15 -21.58 31.47
CA ILE A 186 -12.02 -21.87 32.35
C ILE A 186 -12.42 -23.00 33.31
N HIS A 187 -13.57 -22.86 33.97
CA HIS A 187 -14.06 -23.87 34.90
C HIS A 187 -14.32 -25.22 34.21
N TYR A 188 -14.89 -25.20 33.00
CA TYR A 188 -15.03 -26.41 32.18
C TYR A 188 -13.67 -27.08 31.93
N ARG A 189 -12.64 -26.29 31.60
CA ARG A 189 -11.29 -26.82 31.38
C ARG A 189 -10.67 -27.38 32.65
N GLU A 190 -10.91 -26.76 33.81
CA GLU A 190 -10.46 -27.28 35.11
C GLU A 190 -11.08 -28.65 35.40
N LEU A 191 -12.38 -28.82 35.15
CA LEU A 191 -13.11 -30.07 35.40
C LEU A 191 -12.76 -31.18 34.40
N HIS A 192 -12.61 -30.85 33.12
CA HIS A 192 -12.49 -31.84 32.05
C HIS A 192 -11.08 -31.97 31.45
N GLY A 193 -10.14 -31.11 31.84
CA GLY A 193 -8.77 -31.08 31.31
C GLY A 193 -8.62 -30.55 29.87
N LYS A 194 -9.72 -30.22 29.19
CA LYS A 194 -9.76 -29.76 27.79
C LYS A 194 -10.71 -28.58 27.60
N TRP A 195 -10.50 -27.80 26.55
CA TRP A 195 -11.44 -26.73 26.19
C TRP A 195 -12.76 -27.31 25.64
N PRO A 196 -13.90 -26.62 25.82
CA PRO A 196 -15.16 -26.99 25.17
C PRO A 196 -15.03 -27.07 23.64
N ASN A 197 -15.87 -27.87 23.00
CA ASN A 197 -15.83 -28.10 21.55
C ASN A 197 -15.97 -26.81 20.73
N GLU A 198 -16.68 -25.79 21.23
CA GLU A 198 -16.83 -24.52 20.50
C GLU A 198 -15.49 -23.83 20.28
N TYR A 199 -14.48 -24.06 21.14
CA TYR A 199 -13.15 -23.49 20.99
C TYR A 199 -12.46 -23.88 19.67
N TYR A 200 -12.65 -25.13 19.25
CA TYR A 200 -12.01 -25.69 18.04
C TYR A 200 -12.73 -25.24 16.76
N MET A 201 -13.97 -24.79 16.87
CA MET A 201 -14.76 -24.25 15.76
C MET A 201 -14.54 -22.76 15.51
N ILE A 202 -13.86 -22.03 16.42
CA ILE A 202 -13.43 -20.63 16.24
C ILE A 202 -12.24 -20.56 15.30
#